data_AF-A6KJ68-F1
#
_entry.id   AF-A6KJ68-F1
#
_cell.length_a   1.000
_cell.length_b   1.000
_cell.length_c   1.000
_cell.angle_alpha   90.00
_cell.angle_beta   90.00
_cell.angle_gamma   90.00
#
_symmetry.space_group_name_H-M   'P 1'
#
loop_
_entity.id
_entity.type
_entity.pdbx_description
1 polymer ?
#
loop_
_entity_poly.entity_id
_entity_poly.type
_entity_poly.pdbx_seq_one_letter_code
_entity_poly.pdbx_strand_id
1 'polypeptide(L)' 'MDTLTYDDVHVNFTREEWTLLDPSQKSLYKDVMLETYRNLTAIGYNWEDHPIEEHCQSFRRHGR' A
#
# COMPACT_ATOMS: atom_id res chain seq x y z
N MET A 1 0.87 19.58 11.95
CA MET A 1 1.06 18.15 11.70
C MET A 1 1.31 18.03 10.22
N ASP A 2 2.51 17.62 9.84
CA ASP A 2 2.82 17.36 8.44
C ASP A 2 2.06 16.11 7.99
N THR A 3 1.45 16.15 6.81
CA THR A 3 0.66 15.05 6.27
C THR A 3 1.60 14.11 5.53
N LEU A 4 1.85 12.93 6.09
CA LEU A 4 2.59 11.88 5.40
C LEU A 4 1.73 11.33 4.25
N THR A 5 2.29 11.36 3.04
CA THR A 5 1.67 10.85 1.84
C THR A 5 2.29 9.50 1.45
N TYR A 6 1.64 8.79 0.53
CA TYR A 6 2.17 7.54 -0.02
C TYR A 6 3.55 7.73 -0.66
N ASP A 7 3.79 8.90 -1.26
CA ASP A 7 5.04 9.22 -1.94
C ASP A 7 6.22 9.27 -0.96
N ASP A 8 5.97 9.67 0.28
CA ASP A 8 7.01 9.77 1.32
C ASP A 8 7.52 8.40 1.79
N VAL A 9 6.81 7.31 1.51
CA VAL A 9 7.10 5.97 2.02
C VAL A 9 7.37 4.93 0.93
N HIS A 10 7.14 5.27 -0.35
CA HIS A 10 7.24 4.32 -1.45
C HIS A 10 8.51 4.50 -2.26
N VAL A 11 9.24 3.39 -2.49
CA VAL A 11 10.43 3.36 -3.34
C VAL A 11 10.16 2.45 -4.52
N ASN A 12 10.22 3.00 -5.73
CA ASN A 12 10.07 2.24 -6.96
C ASN A 12 11.38 2.23 -7.75
N PHE A 13 11.76 1.06 -8.24
CA PHE A 13 12.93 0.91 -9.11
C PHE A 13 12.48 0.55 -10.53
N THR A 14 13.05 1.22 -11.53
CA THR A 14 13.02 0.73 -12.91
C THR A 14 13.81 -0.57 -13.03
N ARG A 15 13.67 -1.27 -14.16
CA ARG A 15 14.40 -2.52 -14.40
C ARG A 15 15.90 -2.29 -14.42
N GLU A 16 16.33 -1.17 -15.00
CA GLU A 16 17.72 -0.75 -15.13
C GLU A 16 18.30 -0.35 -13.76
N GLU A 17 17.55 0.37 -12.93
CA GLU A 17 17.99 0.67 -11.55
C GLU A 17 18.06 -0.60 -10.70
N TRP A 18 17.08 -1.50 -10.86
CA TRP A 18 17.05 -2.76 -10.16
C TRP A 18 18.27 -3.63 -10.45
N THR A 19 18.81 -3.65 -11.68
CA THR A 19 20.01 -4.44 -11.97
C THR A 19 21.23 -3.93 -11.22
N LEU A 20 21.32 -2.62 -11.03
CA LEU A 20 22.44 -1.93 -10.37
C LEU A 20 22.43 -2.05 -8.84
N LEU A 21 21.32 -2.45 -8.21
CA LEU A 21 21.24 -2.60 -6.77
C LEU A 21 22.15 -3.72 -6.24
N ASP A 22 22.73 -3.46 -5.07
CA ASP A 22 23.48 -4.46 -4.32
C ASP A 22 22.57 -5.61 -3.87
N PRO A 23 23.12 -6.82 -3.67
CA PRO A 23 22.36 -7.96 -3.17
C PRO A 23 21.61 -7.66 -1.85
N SER A 24 22.21 -6.88 -0.96
CA SER A 24 21.60 -6.46 0.31
C SER A 24 20.39 -5.55 0.11
N GLN A 25 20.45 -4.61 -0.83
CA GLN A 25 19.33 -3.72 -1.16
C GLN A 25 18.18 -4.49 -1.79
N LYS A 26 18.47 -5.44 -2.69
CA LYS A 26 17.46 -6.33 -3.28
C LYS A 26 16.79 -7.21 -2.23
N SER A 27 17.54 -7.69 -1.24
CA SER A 27 16.98 -8.44 -0.12
C SER A 27 16.04 -7.57 0.70
N LEU A 28 16.50 -6.40 1.11
CA LEU A 28 15.70 -5.48 1.91
C LEU A 28 14.40 -5.08 1.22
N TYR A 29 14.45 -4.78 -0.09
CA TYR A 29 13.25 -4.47 -0.86
C TYR A 29 12.24 -5.63 -0.84
N LYS A 30 12.70 -6.87 -1.02
CA LYS A 30 11.82 -8.05 -0.97
C LYS A 30 11.20 -8.23 0.42
N ASP A 31 11.98 -8.03 1.48
CA ASP A 31 11.50 -8.16 2.85
C ASP A 31 10.42 -7.12 3.17
N VAL A 32 10.66 -5.86 2.80
CA VAL A 32 9.70 -4.76 2.99
C VAL A 32 8.42 -4.99 2.16
N MET A 33 8.55 -5.38 0.90
CA MET A 33 7.39 -5.63 0.03
C MET A 33 6.57 -6.84 0.49
N LEU A 34 7.23 -7.88 1.00
CA LEU A 34 6.55 -9.04 1.57
C LEU A 34 5.74 -8.65 2.80
N GLU A 35 6.31 -7.86 3.71
CA GLU A 35 5.59 -7.38 4.89
C GLU A 35 4.43 -6.45 4.51
N THR A 36 4.64 -5.58 3.52
CA THR A 36 3.58 -4.72 2.99
C THR A 36 2.41 -5.53 2.46
N TYR A 37 2.69 -6.59 1.69
CA TYR A 37 1.65 -7.48 1.18
C TYR A 37 0.88 -8.17 2.31
N ARG A 38 1.58 -8.69 3.33
CA ARG A 38 0.94 -9.31 4.51
C ARG A 38 0.05 -8.34 5.26
N ASN A 39 0.52 -7.10 5.48
CA ASN A 39 -0.26 -6.06 6.14
C ASN A 39 -1.52 -5.71 5.35
N LEU A 40 -1.41 -5.55 4.03
CA LEU A 40 -2.57 -5.29 3.16
C LEU A 40 -3.57 -6.45 3.18
N THR A 41 -3.08 -7.68 3.11
CA THR A 41 -3.93 -8.88 3.21
C THR A 41 -4.63 -8.95 4.57
N ALA A 42 -3.94 -8.65 5.67
CA ALA A 42 -4.53 -8.63 7.00
C ALA A 42 -5.61 -7.54 7.13
N ILE A 43 -5.36 -6.33 6.63
CA ILE A 43 -6.38 -5.26 6.57
C ILE A 43 -7.57 -5.70 5.71
N GLY A 44 -7.32 -6.36 4.58
CA GLY A 44 -8.37 -6.92 3.71
C GLY A 44 -9.26 -7.93 4.42
N TYR A 45 -8.68 -8.89 5.14
CA TYR A 45 -9.46 -9.86 5.94
C TYR A 45 -10.22 -9.18 7.08
N ASN A 46 -9.59 -8.22 7.78
CA ASN A 46 -10.29 -7.43 8.80
C ASN A 46 -11.48 -6.65 8.20
N TRP A 47 -11.39 -6.23 6.95
CA TRP A 47 -12.48 -5.53 6.25
C TRP A 47 -13.62 -6.45 5.84
N GLU A 48 -13.35 -7.72 5.55
CA GLU A 48 -14.38 -8.73 5.28
C GLU A 48 -15.14 -9.16 6.54
N ASP A 49 -14.47 -9.14 7.70
CA ASP A 49 -15.05 -9.53 9.00
C ASP A 49 -15.85 -8.41 9.69
N HIS A 50 -15.75 -7.16 9.24
CA HIS A 50 -16.56 -6.06 9.74
C HIS A 50 -17.59 -5.68 8.66
N PRO A 51 -18.90 -5.87 8.89
CA PRO A 51 -19.91 -5.36 7.95
C PRO A 51 -19.73 -3.85 7.90
N ILE A 52 -19.29 -3.38 6.73
CA ILE A 52 -19.04 -1.98 6.43
C ILE A 52 -20.24 -1.18 6.94
N GLU A 53 -20.09 -0.46 8.05
CA GLU A 53 -21.05 0.57 8.39
C GLU A 53 -20.94 1.60 7.28
N GLU A 54 -21.95 1.57 6.41
CA GLU A 54 -21.95 2.12 5.06
C GLU A 54 -21.88 3.65 5.09
N HIS A 55 -20.72 4.23 5.36
CA HIS A 55 -20.49 5.67 5.26
C HIS A 55 -19.84 6.07 3.92
N CYS A 56 -19.98 5.21 2.89
CA CYS A 56 -19.71 5.55 1.50
C CYS A 56 -20.97 6.03 0.74
N GLN A 57 -22.00 6.53 1.44
CA GLN A 57 -23.19 7.08 0.80
C GLN A 57 -23.02 8.49 0.19
N SER A 58 -21.86 9.14 0.32
CA SER A 58 -21.71 10.55 -0.08
C SER A 58 -21.51 10.77 -1.59
N PHE A 59 -20.95 9.80 -2.34
CA PHE A 59 -20.65 10.02 -3.77
C PHE A 59 -21.82 9.73 -4.72
N ARG A 60 -22.88 9.04 -4.28
CA ARG A 60 -24.01 8.67 -5.16
C ARG A 60 -25.20 9.64 -5.15
N ARG A 61 -25.14 10.73 -4.37
CA ARG A 61 -26.28 11.65 -4.21
C ARG A 61 -26.24 12.94 -5.03
N HIS A 62 -25.24 13.16 -5.90
CA HIS A 62 -25.09 14.41 -6.65
C HIS A 62 -25.21 14.30 -8.18
N GLY A 63 -25.92 13.29 -8.68
CA GLY A 63 -26.37 13.24 -10.07
C GLY A 63 -27.89 13.32 -10.15
N ARG A 64 -28.45 14.53 -10.07
CA ARG A 64 -29.81 14.85 -10.52
C ARG A 64 -29.75 16.13 -11.34
#